data_AF-A0A968D9H2-F1
#
_entry.id   AF-A0A968D9H2-F1
#
_cell.length_a   1.000
_cell.length_b   1.000
_cell.length_c   1.000
_cell.angle_alpha   90.00
_cell.angle_beta   90.00
_cell.angle_gamma   90.00
#
_symmetry.space_group_name_H-M   'P 1'
#
loop_
_entity.id
_entity.type
_entity.pdbx_description
1 polymer ?
#
loop_
_entity_poly.entity_id
_entity_poly.type
_entity_poly.pdbx_seq_one_letter_code
_entity_poly.pdbx_strand_id
1 'polypeptide(L)'
;MDFFFSIVSFFGSGGVFMYPILLVFAFGVAIAVERYITLAMVTNKNRVVWEKVQPLLNEGDFDEARRMTNDDESTISQVLNMGLSLQGAVRRREDIEIAMEESMMEIVPRLEKRTPYVALASSIATL
;
A
#
# COMPACT_ATOMS: atom_id res chain seq x y z
N MET A 1 -12.63 19.08 -29.94
CA MET A 1 -14.06 18.72 -30.05
C MET A 1 -14.23 17.35 -30.72
N ASP A 2 -13.38 17.01 -31.69
CA ASP A 2 -13.48 15.75 -32.45
C ASP A 2 -13.22 14.48 -31.62
N PHE A 3 -12.31 14.54 -30.62
CA PHE A 3 -12.04 13.39 -29.75
C PHE A 3 -13.27 12.97 -28.92
N PHE A 4 -13.97 13.93 -28.30
CA PHE A 4 -15.20 13.67 -27.56
C PHE A 4 -16.31 13.18 -28.48
N PHE A 5 -16.46 13.78 -29.67
CA PHE A 5 -17.42 13.33 -30.67
C PHE A 5 -17.15 11.89 -31.15
N SER A 6 -15.88 11.53 -31.32
CA SER A 6 -15.48 10.18 -31.73
C SER A 6 -15.74 9.12 -30.65
N ILE A 7 -15.61 9.47 -29.37
CA ILE A 7 -15.95 8.56 -28.26
C ILE A 7 -17.47 8.36 -28.19
N VAL A 8 -18.24 9.45 -28.31
CA VAL A 8 -19.70 9.41 -28.23
C VAL A 8 -20.32 8.67 -29.43
N SER A 9 -19.78 8.85 -30.64
CA SER A 9 -20.25 8.12 -31.82
C SER A 9 -19.94 6.62 -31.72
N PHE A 10 -18.78 6.25 -31.18
CA PHE A 10 -18.42 4.86 -30.89
C PHE A 10 -19.38 4.24 -29.87
N PHE A 11 -19.72 4.99 -28.82
CA PHE A 11 -20.72 4.60 -27.81
C PHE A 11 -22.12 4.40 -28.41
N GLY A 12 -22.55 5.31 -29.28
CA GLY A 12 -23.83 5.20 -29.99
C GLY A 12 -23.89 4.00 -30.92
N SER A 13 -22.77 3.66 -31.57
CA SER A 13 -22.68 2.49 -32.47
C SER A 13 -22.64 1.13 -31.77
N GLY A 14 -22.21 1.08 -30.50
CA GLY A 14 -22.08 -0.16 -29.72
C GLY A 14 -23.39 -0.74 -29.18
N GLY A 15 -24.52 -0.03 -29.31
CA GLY A 15 -25.85 -0.53 -28.93
C GLY A 15 -26.06 -0.71 -27.41
N VAL A 16 -27.11 -1.44 -27.03
CA VAL A 16 -27.59 -1.54 -25.63
C VAL A 16 -26.57 -2.18 -24.67
N PHE A 17 -25.65 -3.01 -25.19
CA PHE A 17 -24.60 -3.65 -24.39
C PHE A 17 -23.53 -2.67 -23.86
N MET A 18 -23.48 -1.44 -24.37
CA MET A 18 -22.56 -0.41 -23.87
C MET A 18 -22.89 0.07 -22.44
N TYR A 19 -24.17 0.02 -22.03
CA TYR A 19 -24.58 0.51 -20.71
C TYR A 19 -24.09 -0.39 -19.55
N PRO A 20 -24.20 -1.74 -19.60
CA PRO A 20 -23.59 -2.62 -18.62
C PRO A 20 -22.06 -2.48 -18.53
N ILE A 21 -21.37 -2.37 -19.67
CA ILE A 21 -19.91 -2.21 -19.72
C ILE A 21 -19.48 -0.90 -19.05
N LEU A 22 -20.19 0.20 -19.32
CA LEU A 22 -19.94 1.49 -18.69
C LEU A 22 -20.11 1.42 -17.17
N LEU A 23 -21.11 0.68 -16.69
CA LEU A 23 -21.36 0.50 -15.26
C LEU A 23 -20.19 -0.24 -14.61
N VAL A 24 -19.75 -1.38 -15.15
CA VAL A 24 -18.61 -2.14 -14.63
C VAL A 24 -17.33 -1.30 -14.68
N PHE A 25 -17.11 -0.56 -15.76
CA PHE A 25 -15.97 0.34 -15.91
C PHE A 25 -15.97 1.43 -14.83
N ALA A 26 -17.10 2.09 -14.60
CA ALA A 26 -17.23 3.12 -13.57
C ALA A 26 -16.92 2.57 -12.18
N PHE A 27 -17.43 1.38 -11.83
CA PHE A 27 -17.10 0.71 -10.57
C PHE A 27 -15.62 0.31 -10.48
N GLY A 28 -15.03 -0.20 -11.56
CA GLY A 28 -13.62 -0.56 -11.60
C GLY A 28 -12.70 0.65 -11.38
N VAL A 29 -12.99 1.78 -12.04
CA VAL A 29 -12.25 3.03 -11.85
C VAL A 29 -12.41 3.56 -10.43
N ALA A 30 -13.61 3.53 -9.86
CA ALA A 30 -13.85 4.00 -8.50
C ALA A 30 -12.98 3.24 -7.47
N ILE A 31 -12.95 1.90 -7.55
CA ILE A 31 -12.12 1.06 -6.66
C ILE A 31 -10.63 1.30 -6.91
N ALA A 32 -10.22 1.44 -8.17
CA ALA A 32 -8.82 1.69 -8.53
C ALA A 32 -8.32 3.02 -7.95
N VAL A 33 -9.14 4.08 -8.02
CA VAL A 33 -8.80 5.40 -7.46
C VAL A 33 -8.73 5.35 -5.94
N GLU A 34 -9.70 4.74 -5.25
CA GLU A 34 -9.67 4.56 -3.79
C GLU A 34 -8.37 3.85 -3.35
N ARG A 35 -7.99 2.79 -4.05
CA ARG A 35 -6.77 2.01 -3.78
C ARG A 35 -5.51 2.82 -4.04
N TYR A 36 -5.44 3.54 -5.16
CA TYR A 36 -4.29 4.39 -5.49
C TYR A 36 -4.05 5.44 -4.42
N ILE A 37 -5.10 6.16 -3.99
CA ILE A 37 -5.00 7.19 -2.95
C ILE A 37 -4.56 6.58 -1.62
N THR A 38 -5.15 5.45 -1.23
CA THR A 38 -4.82 4.79 0.04
C THR A 38 -3.35 4.36 0.08
N LEU A 39 -2.86 3.70 -0.98
CA LEU A 39 -1.47 3.26 -1.07
C LEU A 39 -0.51 4.46 -1.09
N ALA A 40 -0.80 5.48 -1.89
CA ALA A 40 0.01 6.70 -1.94
C ALA A 40 0.10 7.37 -0.56
N MET A 41 -1.00 7.40 0.20
CA MET A 41 -1.02 7.98 1.54
C MET A 41 -0.20 7.18 2.54
N VAL A 42 -0.29 5.84 2.51
CA VAL A 42 0.52 4.94 3.38
C VAL A 42 2.00 5.04 3.03
N THR A 43 2.37 5.03 1.75
CA THR A 43 3.75 5.19 1.30
C THR A 43 4.33 6.53 1.77
N ASN A 44 3.56 7.61 1.67
CA ASN A 44 4.01 8.92 2.12
C ASN A 44 4.24 8.97 3.64
N LYS A 45 3.32 8.41 4.43
CA LYS A 45 3.48 8.29 5.89
C LYS A 45 4.74 7.49 6.25
N ASN A 46 4.93 6.32 5.62
CA ASN A 46 6.13 5.50 5.84
C ASN A 46 7.42 6.27 5.52
N ARG A 47 7.44 7.03 4.42
CA ARG A 47 8.62 7.81 4.02
C ARG A 47 8.96 8.89 5.04
N VAL A 48 7.97 9.65 5.52
CA VAL A 48 8.16 10.70 6.52
C VAL A 48 8.74 10.14 7.83
N VAL A 49 8.28 8.97 8.24
CA VAL A 49 8.80 8.30 9.44
C VAL A 49 10.22 7.81 9.21
N TRP A 50 10.47 7.16 8.06
CA TRP A 50 11.78 6.64 7.72
C TRP A 50 12.85 7.75 7.66
N GLU A 51 12.54 8.90 7.06
CA GLU A 51 13.46 10.05 6.98
C GLU A 51 13.87 10.57 8.38
N LYS A 52 13.03 10.36 9.40
CA LYS A 52 13.33 10.72 10.79
C LYS A 52 14.03 9.60 11.56
N VAL A 53 13.68 8.33 11.34
CA VAL A 53 14.29 7.19 12.07
C VAL A 53 15.67 6.86 11.53
N GLN A 54 15.88 6.91 10.21
CA GLN A 54 17.13 6.56 9.56
C GLN A 54 18.37 7.25 10.16
N PRO A 55 18.39 8.58 10.42
CA PRO A 55 19.55 9.22 11.04
C PRO A 55 19.80 8.71 12.47
N LEU A 56 18.76 8.51 13.28
CA LEU A 56 18.88 8.00 14.66
C LEU A 56 19.52 6.60 14.70
N LEU A 57 19.12 5.73 13.75
CA LEU A 57 19.72 4.39 13.62
C LEU A 57 21.20 4.44 13.20
N ASN A 58 21.57 5.38 12.32
CA ASN A 58 22.95 5.55 11.87
C ASN A 58 23.85 6.15 12.97
N GLU A 59 23.30 7.03 13.80
CA GLU A 59 23.99 7.63 14.95
C GLU A 59 24.10 6.64 16.13
N GLY A 60 23.36 5.53 16.09
CA GLY A 60 23.35 4.51 17.13
C GLY A 60 22.43 4.83 18.31
N ASP A 61 21.55 5.83 18.17
CA ASP A 61 20.55 6.19 19.17
C ASP A 61 19.29 5.33 19.01
N PHE A 62 19.39 4.10 19.52
CA PHE A 62 18.31 3.11 19.43
C PHE A 62 17.16 3.39 20.41
N ASP A 63 17.43 4.11 21.50
CA ASP A 63 16.40 4.45 22.50
C ASP A 63 15.45 5.51 21.96
N GLU A 64 15.97 6.56 21.31
CA GLU A 64 15.13 7.59 20.69
C GLU A 64 14.42 7.05 19.44
N ALA A 65 15.11 6.22 18.63
CA ALA A 65 14.48 5.53 17.51
C ALA A 65 13.29 4.66 17.97
N ARG A 66 13.45 3.93 19.08
CA ARG A 66 12.40 3.08 19.63
C ARG A 66 11.19 3.88 20.08
N ARG A 67 11.40 4.98 20.81
CA ARG A 67 10.32 5.90 21.20
C ARG A 67 9.55 6.39 19.98
N MET A 68 10.25 6.89 18.96
CA MET A 68 9.61 7.46 17.78
C MET A 68 8.82 6.41 16.98
N THR A 69 9.29 5.17 16.93
CA THR A 69 8.57 4.05 16.30
C THR A 69 7.42 3.48 17.14
N ASN A 70 7.36 3.78 18.44
CA ASN A 70 6.27 3.33 19.30
C ASN A 70 5.09 4.32 19.28
N ASP A 71 5.39 5.61 19.13
CA ASP A 71 4.38 6.67 19.05
C ASP A 71 3.69 6.75 17.66
N ASP A 72 4.27 6.15 16.63
CA ASP A 72 3.79 6.24 15.24
C ASP A 72 3.19 4.91 14.75
N GLU A 73 1.95 4.94 14.24
CA GLU A 73 1.22 3.76 13.77
C GLU A 73 1.59 3.30 12.34
N SER A 74 2.58 3.92 11.70
CA SER A 74 2.98 3.55 10.35
C SER A 74 3.50 2.11 10.28
N THR A 75 3.38 1.53 9.09
CA THR A 75 3.84 0.16 8.83
C THR A 75 5.33 0.00 9.12
N ILE A 76 6.16 0.98 8.76
CA ILE A 76 7.60 0.90 9.00
C ILE A 76 7.93 0.97 10.49
N SER A 77 7.18 1.76 11.27
CA SER A 77 7.29 1.80 12.73
C SER A 77 7.03 0.44 13.38
N GLN A 78 6.01 -0.30 12.92
CA GLN A 78 5.69 -1.63 13.46
C GLN A 78 6.82 -2.63 13.24
N VAL A 79 7.38 -2.68 12.03
CA VAL A 79 8.53 -3.55 11.69
C VAL A 79 9.78 -3.14 12.48
N LEU A 80 10.06 -1.83 12.55
CA LEU A 80 11.24 -1.31 13.24
C LEU A 80 11.15 -1.49 14.76
N ASN A 81 9.98 -1.29 15.37
CA ASN A 81 9.79 -1.50 16.81
C ASN A 81 10.06 -2.97 17.19
N MET A 82 9.65 -3.93 16.35
CA MET A 82 9.96 -5.35 16.57
C MET A 82 11.48 -5.60 16.56
N GLY A 83 12.20 -5.07 15.56
CA GLY A 83 13.66 -5.19 15.49
C GLY A 83 14.40 -4.47 16.63
N LEU A 84 14.00 -3.23 16.94
CA LEU A 84 14.54 -2.41 18.04
C LEU A 84 14.24 -3.00 19.42
N SER A 85 13.15 -3.77 19.57
CA SER A 85 12.81 -4.41 20.84
C SER A 85 13.73 -5.56 21.21
N LEU A 86 14.30 -6.22 20.20
CA LEU A 86 15.26 -7.32 20.34
C LEU A 86 16.70 -6.82 20.41
N GLN A 87 16.92 -5.58 19.97
CA GLN A 87 18.22 -4.92 20.01
C GLN A 87 18.65 -4.68 21.46
N GLY A 88 19.73 -5.35 21.88
CA GLY A 88 20.26 -5.31 23.25
C GLY A 88 19.82 -6.50 24.13
N ALA A 89 18.73 -7.18 23.81
CA ALA A 89 18.29 -8.41 24.48
C ALA A 89 18.91 -9.68 23.86
N VAL A 90 19.12 -9.68 22.54
CA VAL A 90 19.60 -10.85 21.80
C VAL A 90 20.98 -10.57 21.18
N ARG A 91 21.92 -11.53 21.35
CA ARG A 91 23.32 -11.39 20.87
C ARG A 91 23.50 -11.69 19.37
N ARG A 92 22.54 -12.35 18.73
CA ARG A 92 22.62 -12.76 17.31
C ARG A 92 21.76 -11.84 16.46
N ARG A 93 22.37 -11.26 15.43
CA ARG A 93 21.67 -10.43 14.43
C ARG A 93 20.61 -11.21 13.65
N GLU A 94 20.85 -12.51 13.45
CA GLU A 94 19.93 -13.43 12.78
C GLU A 94 18.56 -13.50 13.46
N ASP A 95 18.53 -13.52 14.80
CA ASP A 95 17.28 -13.56 15.55
C ASP A 95 16.46 -12.25 15.40
N ILE A 96 17.14 -11.12 15.20
CA ILE A 96 16.51 -9.81 14.93
C ILE A 96 15.92 -9.78 13.51
N GLU A 97 16.70 -10.26 12.53
CA GLU A 97 16.29 -10.33 11.12
C GLU A 97 15.05 -11.23 10.95
N ILE A 98 15.05 -12.41 11.56
CA ILE A 98 13.91 -13.34 11.52
C ILE A 98 12.63 -12.69 12.07
N ALA A 99 12.72 -11.98 13.19
CA ALA A 99 11.54 -11.30 13.77
C ALA A 99 11.04 -10.15 12.89
N MET A 100 11.95 -9.43 12.23
CA MET A 100 11.58 -8.41 11.26
C MET A 100 10.92 -9.04 10.03
N GLU A 101 11.43 -10.14 9.50
CA GLU A 101 10.82 -10.90 8.41
C GLU A 101 9.44 -11.43 8.76
N GLU A 102 9.26 -11.96 9.96
CA GLU A 102 7.97 -12.42 10.47
C GLU A 102 6.95 -11.26 10.51
N SER A 103 7.35 -10.10 11.01
CA SER A 103 6.49 -8.91 11.01
C SER A 103 6.10 -8.48 9.60
N MET A 104 7.02 -8.58 8.63
CA MET A 104 6.73 -8.28 7.23
C MET A 104 5.72 -9.28 6.64
N MET A 105 5.83 -10.56 6.96
CA MET A 105 4.88 -11.59 6.54
C MET A 105 3.47 -11.38 7.09
N GLU A 106 3.31 -10.72 8.24
CA GLU A 106 2.00 -10.36 8.79
C GLU A 106 1.43 -9.08 8.16
N ILE A 107 2.28 -8.10 7.91
CA ILE A 107 1.91 -6.75 7.47
C ILE A 107 1.62 -6.70 5.96
N VAL A 108 2.45 -7.33 5.13
CA VAL A 108 2.31 -7.28 3.66
C VAL A 108 0.92 -7.75 3.21
N PRO A 109 0.38 -8.89 3.69
CA PRO A 109 -0.97 -9.32 3.33
C PRO A 109 -2.06 -8.34 3.78
N ARG A 110 -1.88 -7.63 4.90
CA ARG A 110 -2.83 -6.62 5.39
C ARG A 110 -2.87 -5.41 4.46
N LEU A 111 -1.72 -4.98 3.93
CA LEU A 111 -1.64 -3.92 2.94
C LEU A 111 -2.27 -4.34 1.60
N GLU A 112 -2.05 -5.58 1.18
CA GLU A 112 -2.53 -6.14 -0.08
C GLU A 112 -4.02 -6.54 -0.08
N LYS A 113 -4.68 -6.58 1.08
CA LYS A 113 -6.02 -7.17 1.28
C LYS A 113 -7.14 -6.73 0.31
N ARG A 114 -7.08 -5.56 -0.34
CA ARG A 114 -8.09 -5.16 -1.35
C ARG A 114 -7.52 -4.96 -2.77
N THR A 115 -6.26 -5.29 -3.01
CA THR A 115 -5.67 -5.30 -4.36
C THR A 115 -6.28 -6.40 -5.27
N PRO A 116 -6.60 -7.61 -4.76
CA PRO A 116 -7.22 -8.66 -5.57
C PRO A 116 -8.59 -8.30 -6.17
N TYR A 117 -9.34 -7.38 -5.55
CA TYR A 117 -10.64 -6.94 -6.10
C TYR A 117 -10.49 -6.15 -7.40
N VAL A 118 -9.36 -5.45 -7.59
CA VAL A 118 -9.06 -4.75 -8.86
C VAL A 118 -8.82 -5.76 -9.98
N ALA A 119 -8.14 -6.88 -9.68
CA ALA A 119 -7.92 -7.96 -10.66
C ALA A 119 -9.23 -8.64 -11.07
N LEU A 120 -10.12 -8.91 -10.11
CA LEU A 120 -11.45 -9.47 -10.41
C LEU A 120 -12.29 -8.51 -11.26
N ALA A 121 -12.33 -7.22 -10.92
CA ALA A 121 -13.04 -6.21 -11.73
C ALA A 121 -12.49 -6.13 -13.16
N SER A 122 -11.16 -6.22 -13.34
CA SER A 122 -10.53 -6.27 -14.66
C SER A 122 -10.97 -7.48 -15.48
N SER A 123 -11.03 -8.66 -14.86
CA SER A 123 -11.46 -9.89 -15.56
C SER A 123 -12.94 -9.87 -15.97
N ILE A 124 -13.81 -9.25 -15.17
CA ILE A 124 -15.24 -9.09 -15.48
C ILE A 124 -15.45 -8.03 -16.56
N ALA A 125 -14.64 -6.97 -16.60
CA ALA A 125 -14.73 -5.93 -17.62
C ALA A 125 -14.33 -6.40 -19.03
N THR A 126 -13.54 -7.48 -19.14
CA THR A 126 -13.09 -8.05 -20.41
C THR A 126 -13.96 -9.16 -20.99
N LEU A 127 -14.97 -9.64 -20.24
CA LEU A 127 -15.83 -10.77 -20.62
C LEU A 127 -17.07 -10.33 -21.41
#